data_AF-A0A6G0QSC6-F1
#
_entry.id   AF-A0A6G0QSC6-F1
#
_cell.length_a   1.000
_cell.length_b   1.000
_cell.length_c   1.000
_cell.angle_alpha   90.00
_cell.angle_beta   90.00
_cell.angle_gamma   90.00
#
_symmetry.space_group_name_H-M   'P 1'
#
loop_
_entity.id
_entity.type
_entity.pdbx_description
1 polymer ?
#
loop_
_entity_poly.entity_id
_entity_poly.type
_entity_poly.pdbx_seq_one_letter_code
_entity_poly.pdbx_strand_id
1 'polypeptide(L)'
;MTKDEFRNWISQRYEDKLSELEKEEKMLEDEEAAKASHVKQLEDCIEQAANKFGYYGVYEQPPHYQNAVDWVENDCLANQWQPESPPDHLMLRR
;
A
#
# COMPACT_ATOMS: atom_id res chain seq x y z
N MET A 1 -46.77 17.89 -9.09
CA MET A 1 -45.46 17.37 -8.68
C MET A 1 -45.28 17.70 -7.21
N THR A 2 -45.16 16.68 -6.36
CA THR A 2 -44.88 16.84 -4.92
C THR A 2 -43.40 17.11 -4.69
N LYS A 3 -43.03 17.53 -3.48
CA LYS A 3 -41.64 17.77 -3.10
C LYS A 3 -40.78 16.51 -3.25
N ASP A 4 -41.34 15.34 -2.94
CA ASP A 4 -40.64 14.06 -3.03
C ASP A 4 -40.45 13.62 -4.49
N GLU A 5 -41.45 13.84 -5.33
CA GLU A 5 -41.33 13.60 -6.78
C GLU A 5 -40.27 14.49 -7.42
N PHE A 6 -40.19 15.76 -7.02
CA PHE A 6 -39.18 16.69 -7.52
C PHE A 6 -37.76 16.31 -7.05
N ARG A 7 -37.63 15.87 -5.79
CA ARG A 7 -36.36 15.37 -5.26
C ARG A 7 -35.87 14.15 -6.04
N ASN A 8 -36.75 13.18 -6.30
CA ASN A 8 -36.39 11.98 -7.06
C ASN A 8 -35.97 12.33 -8.50
N TRP A 9 -36.61 13.32 -9.12
CA TRP A 9 -36.26 13.78 -10.45
C TRP A 9 -34.88 14.45 -10.51
N ILE A 10 -34.53 15.23 -9.48
CA ILE A 10 -33.18 15.77 -9.30
C ILE A 10 -32.19 14.64 -9.06
N SER A 11 -32.50 13.69 -8.17
CA SER A 11 -31.63 12.54 -7.89
C SER A 11 -31.32 11.76 -9.17
N GLN A 12 -32.32 11.44 -9.98
CA GLN A 12 -32.16 10.77 -11.28
C GLN A 12 -31.22 11.53 -12.22
N ARG A 13 -31.27 12.87 -12.21
CA ARG A 13 -30.38 13.68 -13.05
C ARG A 13 -28.90 13.55 -12.68
N TYR A 14 -28.61 13.18 -11.43
CA TYR A 14 -27.27 13.09 -10.87
C TYR A 14 -26.86 11.66 -10.50
N GLU A 15 -27.67 10.64 -10.82
CA GLU A 15 -27.36 9.23 -10.56
C GLU A 15 -26.00 8.83 -11.14
N ASP A 16 -25.70 9.23 -12.38
CA ASP A 16 -24.40 8.96 -13.01
C ASP A 16 -23.23 9.59 -12.22
N LYS A 17 -23.42 10.84 -11.76
CA LYS A 17 -22.41 11.56 -10.99
C LYS A 17 -22.20 10.97 -9.60
N LEU A 18 -23.28 10.48 -8.97
CA LEU A 18 -23.20 9.76 -7.70
C LEU A 18 -22.44 8.45 -7.88
N SER A 19 -22.71 7.69 -8.95
CA SER A 19 -21.99 6.44 -9.23
C SER A 19 -20.50 6.66 -9.52
N GLU A 20 -20.14 7.75 -10.19
CA GLU A 20 -18.73 8.13 -10.40
C GLU A 20 -18.04 8.46 -9.08
N LEU A 21 -18.68 9.23 -8.20
CA LEU A 21 -18.14 9.57 -6.88
C LEU A 21 -17.97 8.34 -5.99
N GLU A 22 -18.93 7.41 -5.99
CA GLU A 22 -18.83 6.15 -5.24
C GLU A 22 -17.65 5.28 -5.73
N LYS A 23 -17.38 5.27 -7.04
CA LYS A 23 -16.21 4.56 -7.60
C LYS A 23 -14.90 5.23 -7.18
N GLU A 24 -14.85 6.56 -7.20
CA GLU A 24 -13.69 7.32 -6.78
C GLU A 24 -13.40 7.11 -5.28
N GLU A 25 -14.42 7.14 -4.43
CA GLU A 25 -14.30 6.86 -3.00
C GLU A 25 -13.71 5.46 -2.76
N LYS A 26 -14.24 4.44 -3.43
CA LYS A 26 -13.72 3.08 -3.31
C LYS A 26 -12.26 2.95 -3.76
N MET A 27 -11.88 3.62 -4.85
CA MET A 27 -10.49 3.63 -5.33
C MET A 27 -9.56 4.29 -4.29
N LEU A 28 -10.00 5.38 -3.66
CA LEU A 28 -9.24 6.05 -2.61
C LEU A 28 -9.10 5.19 -1.34
N GLU A 29 -10.15 4.46 -0.96
CA GLU A 29 -10.10 3.50 0.15
C GLU A 29 -9.09 2.38 -0.12
N ASP A 30 -9.10 1.81 -1.34
CA ASP A 30 -8.15 0.78 -1.75
C ASP A 30 -6.69 1.32 -1.75
N GLU A 31 -6.49 2.57 -2.21
CA GLU A 31 -5.19 3.23 -2.15
C GLU A 31 -4.73 3.51 -0.70
N GLU A 32 -5.64 3.92 0.18
CA GLU A 32 -5.33 4.15 1.59
C GLU A 32 -4.94 2.84 2.28
N ALA A 33 -5.66 1.75 2.02
CA ALA A 33 -5.31 0.43 2.52
C ALA A 33 -3.93 -0.04 2.02
N ALA A 34 -3.62 0.18 0.74
CA ALA A 34 -2.30 -0.11 0.18
C ALA A 34 -1.20 0.72 0.85
N LYS A 35 -1.42 2.02 1.07
CA LYS A 35 -0.47 2.88 1.79
C LYS A 35 -0.27 2.44 3.24
N ALA A 36 -1.33 2.08 3.95
CA ALA A 36 -1.26 1.57 5.31
C ALA A 36 -0.44 0.27 5.38
N SER A 37 -0.62 -0.62 4.39
CA SER A 37 0.20 -1.83 4.25
C SER A 37 1.69 -1.49 4.07
N HIS A 38 2.01 -0.54 3.19
CA HIS A 38 3.41 -0.11 2.97
C HIS A 38 4.05 0.52 4.22
N VAL A 39 3.30 1.31 4.99
CA VAL A 39 3.79 1.88 6.25
C VAL A 39 4.13 0.78 7.24
N LYS A 40 3.24 -0.20 7.41
CA LYS A 40 3.48 -1.33 8.31
C LYS A 40 4.70 -2.16 7.88
N GLN A 41 4.85 -2.42 6.59
CA GLN A 41 6.03 -3.13 6.05
C GLN A 41 7.34 -2.41 6.37
N LEU A 42 7.35 -1.08 6.26
CA LEU A 42 8.50 -0.26 6.62
C LEU A 42 8.79 -0.33 8.13
N GLU A 43 7.77 -0.23 8.98
CA GLU A 43 7.91 -0.37 10.43
C GLU A 43 8.51 -1.74 10.81
N ASP A 44 8.02 -2.83 10.22
CA ASP A 44 8.53 -4.19 10.43
C ASP A 44 10.00 -4.30 9.97
N CYS A 45 10.37 -3.66 8.85
CA CYS A 45 11.76 -3.63 8.38
C CYS A 45 12.68 -2.84 9.32
N ILE A 46 12.21 -1.72 9.85
CA ILE A 46 12.96 -0.92 10.83
C ILE A 46 13.18 -1.71 12.12
N GLU A 47 12.17 -2.42 12.61
CA GLU A 47 12.29 -3.27 13.80
C GLU A 47 13.31 -4.40 13.57
N GLN A 48 13.25 -5.07 12.41
CA GLN A 48 14.23 -6.09 12.06
C GLN A 48 15.65 -5.52 11.94
N ALA A 49 15.80 -4.33 11.37
CA ALA A 49 17.10 -3.66 11.29
C ALA A 49 17.61 -3.31 12.70
N ALA A 50 16.76 -2.79 13.58
CA ALA A 50 17.10 -2.51 14.97
C ALA A 50 17.51 -3.79 15.71
N ASN A 51 16.84 -4.91 15.51
CA ASN A 51 17.23 -6.20 16.10
C ASN A 51 18.55 -6.73 15.52
N LYS A 52 18.76 -6.56 14.21
CA LYS A 52 19.94 -7.07 13.49
C LYS A 52 21.20 -6.26 13.79
N PHE A 53 21.08 -4.95 13.91
CA PHE A 53 22.20 -4.02 14.06
C PHE A 53 22.28 -3.39 15.45
N GLY A 54 21.26 -3.53 16.31
CA GLY A 54 21.16 -2.83 17.59
C GLY A 54 21.58 -3.61 18.84
N TYR A 55 22.20 -4.79 18.73
CA TYR A 55 22.65 -5.56 19.90
C TYR A 55 23.94 -4.97 20.53
N TYR A 56 23.86 -4.60 21.82
CA TYR A 56 24.91 -4.13 22.74
C TYR A 56 25.84 -2.99 22.29
N GLY A 57 25.37 -1.75 22.45
CA GLY A 57 26.17 -0.70 23.11
C GLY A 57 27.24 0.06 22.31
N VAL A 58 27.28 0.04 20.97
CA VAL A 58 28.39 0.66 20.21
C VAL A 58 27.96 1.62 19.07
N TYR A 59 26.67 1.93 18.87
CA TYR A 59 26.22 2.36 17.52
C TYR A 59 25.75 3.80 17.32
N GLU A 60 26.41 4.77 17.96
CA GLU A 60 26.36 6.16 17.44
C GLU A 60 27.47 6.47 16.41
N GLN A 61 28.41 5.53 16.14
CA GLN A 61 29.48 5.77 15.17
C GLN A 61 29.31 4.98 13.84
N PRO A 62 29.53 5.62 12.67
CA PRO A 62 29.55 4.97 11.37
C PRO A 62 30.54 3.79 11.31
N PRO A 63 30.26 2.71 10.54
CA PRO A 63 29.30 2.62 9.44
C PRO A 63 27.98 1.88 9.78
N HIS A 64 27.68 1.64 11.06
CA HIS A 64 26.58 0.75 11.45
C HIS A 64 25.18 1.28 11.13
N TYR A 65 24.96 2.59 11.27
CA TYR A 65 23.71 3.23 10.86
C TYR A 65 23.48 3.12 9.35
N GLN A 66 24.50 3.43 8.54
CA GLN A 66 24.38 3.36 7.08
C GLN A 66 24.11 1.93 6.62
N ASN A 67 24.77 0.92 7.20
CA ASN A 67 24.50 -0.48 6.88
C ASN A 67 23.07 -0.92 7.24
N ALA A 68 22.50 -0.37 8.31
CA ALA A 68 21.10 -0.63 8.68
C ALA A 68 20.13 0.00 7.69
N VAL A 69 20.38 1.25 7.28
CA VAL A 69 19.60 1.95 6.24
C VAL A 69 19.68 1.19 4.92
N ASP A 70 20.90 0.88 4.47
CA ASP A 70 21.14 0.17 3.22
C ASP A 70 20.45 -1.21 3.22
N TRP A 71 20.42 -1.90 4.36
CA TRP A 71 19.72 -3.17 4.52
C TRP A 71 18.20 -3.01 4.48
N VAL A 72 17.63 -1.98 5.12
CA VAL A 72 16.18 -1.70 5.04
C VAL A 72 15.77 -1.45 3.59
N GLU A 73 16.50 -0.58 2.88
CA GLU A 73 16.17 -0.16 1.53
C GLU A 73 16.38 -1.27 0.49
N ASN A 74 17.51 -1.96 0.55
CA ASN A 74 17.94 -2.86 -0.53
C ASN A 74 17.66 -4.34 -0.26
N ASP A 75 17.51 -4.75 1.01
CA ASP A 75 17.28 -6.15 1.36
C ASP A 75 15.88 -6.37 1.93
N CYS A 76 15.43 -5.56 2.90
CA CYS A 76 14.15 -5.81 3.54
C CYS A 76 12.96 -5.40 2.66
N LEU A 77 12.92 -4.14 2.21
CA LEU A 77 11.84 -3.65 1.35
C LEU A 77 11.86 -4.34 -0.02
N ALA A 78 13.03 -4.49 -0.64
CA ALA A 78 13.15 -5.11 -1.97
C ALA A 78 12.63 -6.57 -2.00
N ASN A 79 12.76 -7.32 -0.91
CA ASN A 79 12.25 -8.70 -0.82
C ASN A 79 10.75 -8.77 -0.45
N GLN A 80 10.19 -7.73 0.18
CA GLN A 80 8.74 -7.62 0.43
C GLN A 80 7.97 -7.09 -0.80
N TRP A 81 8.64 -6.36 -1.68
CA TRP A 81 8.13 -5.84 -2.95
C TRP A 81 8.16 -6.86 -4.11
N GLN A 82 8.33 -8.16 -3.86
CA GLN A 82 7.99 -9.15 -4.89
C GLN A 82 6.46 -9.22 -4.96
N PRO A 83 5.79 -8.63 -5.97
CA PRO A 83 4.43 -9.06 -6.24
C PRO A 83 4.51 -10.56 -6.48
N GLU A 84 3.59 -11.33 -5.87
CA GLU A 84 3.45 -12.75 -6.17
C GLU A 84 3.62 -12.93 -7.69
N SER A 85 4.62 -13.71 -8.08
CA SER A 85 4.97 -13.90 -9.48
C SER A 85 3.69 -14.23 -10.26
N PRO A 86 3.49 -13.71 -11.50
CA PRO A 86 2.34 -14.08 -12.28
C PRO A 86 2.28 -15.61 -12.36
N PRO A 87 1.10 -16.25 -12.23
CA PRO A 87 1.00 -17.70 -12.31
C PRO A 87 1.67 -18.15 -13.62
N ASP A 88 2.60 -19.10 -13.50
CA ASP A 88 3.27 -19.74 -14.64
C ASP A 88 2.20 -20.19 -15.64
N HIS A 89 1.93 -19.36 -16.65
CA HIS A 89 1.19 -19.79 -17.82
C HIS A 89 2.12 -20.71 -18.58
N LEU A 90 1.99 -22.01 -18.27
CA LEU A 90 2.45 -23.12 -19.10
C LEU A 90 1.97 -22.87 -20.52
N MET A 91 2.84 -22.27 -21.34
CA MET A 91 2.67 -22.19 -22.77
C MET A 91 2.56 -23.63 -23.28
N LEU A 92 1.33 -24.02 -23.64
CA LEU A 92 1.01 -25.22 -24.40
C LEU A 92 1.89 -25.24 -25.66
N ARG A 93 2.99 -25.99 -25.62
CA ARG A 93 3.68 -26.41 -26.84
C ARG A 93 2.85 -27.52 -27.48
N ARG A 94 2.24 -27.18 -28.62
CA ARG A 94 1.72 -28.15 -29.59
C ARG A 94 2.84 -28.61 -30.51
#